data_AF-X0RXC8-F1
#
_entry.id   AF-X0RXC8-F1
#
_cell.length_a   1.000
_cell.length_b   1.000
_cell.length_c   1.000
_cell.angle_alpha   90.00
_cell.angle_beta   90.00
_cell.angle_gamma   90.00
#
_symmetry.space_group_name_H-M   'P 1'
#
loop_
_entity.id
_entity.type
_entity.pdbx_description
1 polymer ?
#
loop_
_entity_poly.entity_id
_entity_poly.type
_entity_poly.pdbx_seq_one_letter_code
_entity_poly.pdbx_strand_id
1 'polypeptide(L)'
;MGDCELINPKTETYQRMSEYGSTMLGWDFIPIDDSYTLAAHTCWLGAYNSSNGYWLIDNAKPSKPTLITTAGNDYFDGEISATHKDRGIGDCWNRTAWIWNGETFAKSEESSTGMCRGFAGGAWDLPTYVSQVIENNAKAQ
;
A
#
# COMPACT_ATOMS: atom_id res chain seq x y z
N MET A 1 -9.57 16.40 1.12
CA MET A 1 -8.30 16.01 0.48
C MET A 1 -7.21 16.46 1.41
N GLY A 2 -6.91 15.62 2.41
CA GLY A 2 -5.74 15.84 3.26
C GLY A 2 -4.57 15.23 2.53
N ASP A 3 -3.43 15.90 2.51
CA ASP A 3 -2.29 15.48 1.72
C ASP A 3 -1.84 14.09 2.17
N CYS A 4 -1.84 13.13 1.24
CA CYS A 4 -1.24 11.79 1.35
C CYS A 4 0.28 11.86 1.52
N GLU A 5 0.83 12.95 2.04
CA GLU A 5 2.24 13.08 2.24
C GLU A 5 2.60 12.43 3.57
N LEU A 6 3.59 11.55 3.54
CA LEU A 6 4.33 11.20 4.74
C LEU A 6 5.08 12.46 5.16
N ILE A 7 4.42 13.30 5.96
CA ILE A 7 5.05 14.40 6.66
C ILE A 7 5.95 13.75 7.70
N ASN A 8 7.16 13.38 7.27
CA ASN A 8 8.26 13.05 8.15
C ASN A 8 8.34 14.22 9.15
N PRO A 9 8.12 14.02 10.46
CA PRO A 9 8.19 15.12 11.39
C PRO A 9 9.62 15.61 11.37
N LYS A 10 9.80 16.74 10.70
CA LYS A 10 11.02 17.48 10.42
C LYS A 10 12.07 17.31 11.53
N THR A 11 12.89 16.26 11.49
CA THR A 11 14.17 16.25 12.19
C THR A 11 15.12 15.27 11.51
N GLU A 12 16.36 15.71 11.32
CA GLU A 12 17.50 14.89 10.87
C GLU A 12 17.96 13.89 11.96
N THR A 13 17.26 13.84 13.09
CA THR A 13 17.59 12.98 14.22
C THR A 13 16.79 11.69 14.15
N TYR A 14 17.52 10.57 14.03
CA TYR A 14 17.00 9.22 14.22
C TYR A 14 16.33 9.10 15.59
N GLN A 15 15.00 8.95 15.62
CA GLN A 15 14.23 8.53 16.80
C GLN A 15 13.73 7.11 16.57
N ARG A 16 13.70 6.28 17.62
CA ARG A 16 13.27 4.88 17.46
C ARG A 16 11.81 4.84 17.04
N MET A 17 11.46 4.00 16.07
CA MET A 17 10.09 3.86 15.57
C MET A 17 9.09 3.44 16.67
N SER A 18 9.56 2.82 17.76
CA SER A 18 8.77 2.53 18.96
C SER A 18 8.30 3.77 19.74
N GLU A 19 8.94 4.93 19.54
CA GLU A 19 8.57 6.21 20.17
C GLU A 19 7.47 6.95 19.38
N TYR A 20 7.25 6.57 18.13
CA TYR A 20 6.07 6.94 17.35
C TYR A 20 4.88 6.10 17.81
N GLY A 21 4.34 6.42 18.98
CA GLY A 21 3.11 5.78 19.46
C GLY A 21 1.99 5.93 18.43
N SER A 22 1.30 4.82 18.14
CA SER A 22 0.15 4.73 17.21
C SER A 22 -1.00 5.72 17.48
N THR A 23 -0.98 6.39 18.63
CA THR A 23 -2.06 7.26 19.11
C THR A 23 -1.95 8.73 18.71
N MET A 24 -0.84 9.21 18.13
CA MET A 24 -0.66 10.65 17.88
C MET A 24 -0.91 11.12 16.45
N LEU A 25 -0.89 10.26 15.42
CA LEU A 25 -0.98 10.71 14.02
C LEU A 25 -1.77 9.80 13.07
N GLY A 26 -2.39 8.70 13.54
CA GLY A 26 -3.15 7.78 12.67
C GLY A 26 -2.28 6.92 11.74
N TRP A 27 -1.00 6.73 12.12
CA TRP A 27 -0.05 5.91 11.37
C TRP A 27 0.13 4.54 12.01
N ASP A 28 0.19 3.52 11.15
CA ASP A 28 0.61 2.17 11.48
C ASP A 28 2.03 1.94 10.96
N PHE A 29 2.90 1.39 11.80
CA PHE A 29 4.25 0.97 11.43
C PHE A 29 4.36 -0.54 11.62
N ILE A 30 4.49 -1.26 10.50
CA ILE A 30 4.41 -2.70 10.43
C ILE A 30 5.78 -3.23 10.03
N PRO A 31 6.52 -3.88 10.94
CA PRO A 31 7.80 -4.51 10.58
C PRO A 31 7.57 -5.55 9.48
N ILE A 32 8.35 -5.47 8.40
CA ILE A 32 8.35 -6.47 7.33
C ILE A 32 9.42 -7.52 7.64
N ASP A 33 10.62 -7.05 7.98
CA ASP A 33 11.74 -7.84 8.46
C ASP A 33 12.64 -6.96 9.37
N ASP A 34 13.85 -7.44 9.70
CA ASP A 34 14.80 -6.71 10.54
C ASP A 34 15.31 -5.40 9.92
N SER A 35 15.26 -5.29 8.59
CA SER A 35 15.80 -4.17 7.80
C SER A 35 14.74 -3.19 7.35
N TYR A 36 13.48 -3.61 7.22
CA TYR A 36 12.43 -2.80 6.64
C TYR A 36 11.16 -2.72 7.49
N THR A 37 10.59 -1.52 7.53
CA THR A 37 9.28 -1.27 8.13
C THR A 37 8.36 -0.62 7.11
N LEU A 38 7.12 -1.07 7.06
CA LEU A 38 6.06 -0.49 6.25
C LEU A 38 5.29 0.54 7.08
N ALA A 39 5.27 1.80 6.65
CA ALA A 39 4.44 2.83 7.23
C ALA A 39 3.14 2.97 6.43
N ALA A 40 2.00 2.99 7.12
CA ALA A 40 0.69 3.13 6.53
C ALA A 40 -0.16 4.19 7.24
N HIS A 41 -0.96 4.95 6.49
CA HIS A 41 -1.97 5.86 7.04
C HIS A 41 -3.04 6.15 5.99
N THR A 42 -4.28 6.32 6.44
CA THR A 42 -5.41 6.80 5.64
C THR A 42 -5.10 8.09 4.89
N CYS A 43 -5.23 7.96 3.58
CA CYS A 43 -4.98 8.97 2.57
C CYS A 43 -6.26 9.75 2.24
N TRP A 44 -7.35 9.03 2.00
CA TRP A 44 -8.65 9.63 1.74
C TRP A 44 -9.77 8.67 2.07
N LEU A 45 -10.93 9.26 2.39
CA LEU A 45 -12.19 8.57 2.63
C LEU A 45 -13.23 9.17 1.69
N GLY A 46 -13.89 8.31 0.94
CA GLY A 46 -15.02 8.63 0.08
C GLY A 46 -16.28 7.90 0.53
N ALA A 47 -17.41 8.17 -0.12
CA ALA A 47 -18.70 7.61 0.28
C ALA A 47 -18.78 6.06 0.25
N TYR A 48 -17.96 5.42 -0.60
CA TYR A 48 -17.98 3.98 -0.82
C TYR A 48 -16.60 3.37 -1.10
N ASN A 49 -15.55 4.19 -0.97
CA ASN A 49 -14.15 3.85 -1.15
C ASN A 49 -13.34 4.54 -0.04
N SER A 50 -12.20 3.97 0.28
CA SER A 50 -11.20 4.54 1.18
C SER A 50 -9.84 4.15 0.64
N SER A 51 -8.80 4.86 1.03
CA SER A 51 -7.44 4.46 0.72
C SER A 51 -6.47 4.83 1.84
N ASN A 52 -5.46 4.00 2.01
CA ASN A 52 -4.25 4.24 2.77
C ASN A 52 -3.08 4.44 1.80
N GLY A 53 -2.14 5.29 2.21
CA GLY A 53 -0.80 5.31 1.63
C GLY A 53 0.11 4.31 2.32
N TYR A 54 1.06 3.77 1.57
CA TYR A 54 2.06 2.81 2.03
C TYR A 54 3.45 3.27 1.61
N TRP A 55 4.36 3.35 2.57
CA TRP A 55 5.76 3.72 2.38
C TRP A 55 6.68 2.67 2.97
N LEU A 56 7.70 2.29 2.21
CA LEU A 56 8.77 1.45 2.71
C LEU A 56 9.84 2.30 3.37
N ILE A 57 10.18 1.96 4.61
CA ILE A 57 11.25 2.57 5.39
C ILE A 57 12.39 1.57 5.50
N ASP A 58 13.57 1.94 5.01
CA ASP A 58 14.83 1.28 5.34
C ASP A 58 15.23 1.71 6.76
N ASN A 59 15.27 0.76 7.69
CA ASN A 59 15.58 1.00 9.10
C ASN A 59 16.99 1.61 9.31
N ALA A 60 17.91 1.39 8.37
CA ALA A 60 19.24 2.00 8.38
C ALA A 60 19.23 3.46 7.86
N LYS A 61 18.21 3.86 7.09
CA LYS A 61 18.05 5.21 6.51
C LYS A 61 16.61 5.73 6.61
N PRO A 62 16.05 5.85 7.83
CA PRO A 62 14.61 6.10 7.99
C PRO A 62 14.15 7.48 7.52
N SER A 63 15.06 8.43 7.28
CA SER A 63 14.74 9.77 6.79
C SER A 63 14.36 9.82 5.31
N LYS A 64 14.49 8.71 4.56
CA LYS A 64 14.19 8.62 3.12
C LYS A 64 13.21 7.47 2.80
N PRO A 65 11.96 7.57 3.26
CA PRO A 65 10.92 6.59 2.94
C PRO A 65 10.62 6.56 1.43
N THR A 66 10.35 5.38 0.89
CA THR A 66 9.95 5.19 -0.51
C THR A 66 8.45 4.97 -0.58
N LEU A 67 7.73 5.82 -1.32
CA LEU A 67 6.30 5.63 -1.57
C LEU A 67 6.07 4.39 -2.45
N ILE A 68 5.24 3.46 -1.98
CA ILE A 68 4.79 2.30 -2.76
C ILE A 68 3.50 2.64 -3.50
N THR A 69 2.49 3.10 -2.76
CA THR A 69 1.17 3.43 -3.32
C THR A 69 0.39 4.35 -2.38
N THR A 70 -0.49 5.18 -2.92
CA THR A 70 -1.50 5.95 -2.17
C THR A 70 -2.92 5.40 -2.36
N ALA A 71 -3.02 4.22 -2.98
CA ALA A 71 -4.26 3.55 -3.35
C ALA A 71 -4.49 2.25 -2.57
N GLY A 72 -3.70 1.94 -1.54
CA GLY A 72 -3.85 0.64 -0.86
C GLY A 72 -5.08 0.63 0.06
N ASN A 73 -5.78 -0.49 0.13
CA ASN A 73 -6.86 -0.71 1.09
C ASN A 73 -6.38 -1.48 2.31
N ASP A 74 -5.53 -2.47 2.11
CA ASP A 74 -5.08 -3.36 3.17
C ASP A 74 -3.66 -3.85 2.93
N TYR A 75 -3.01 -4.28 4.02
CA TYR A 75 -1.75 -5.02 4.01
C TYR A 75 -1.88 -6.30 4.83
N PHE A 76 -1.46 -7.41 4.25
CA PHE A 76 -1.39 -8.69 4.95
C PHE A 76 -0.25 -9.54 4.40
N ASP A 77 0.61 -10.03 5.30
CA ASP A 77 1.64 -11.05 5.02
C ASP A 77 2.47 -10.78 3.74
N GLY A 78 3.01 -9.58 3.62
CA GLY A 78 3.84 -9.20 2.48
C GLY A 78 3.07 -8.76 1.23
N GLU A 79 1.73 -8.68 1.26
CA GLU A 79 0.91 -8.16 0.17
C GLU A 79 0.22 -6.85 0.56
N ILE A 80 0.30 -5.84 -0.31
CA ILE A 80 -0.55 -4.65 -0.29
C ILE A 80 -1.61 -4.84 -1.38
N SER A 81 -2.89 -4.71 -1.01
CA SER A 81 -4.00 -4.83 -1.96
C SER A 81 -4.77 -3.52 -2.08
N ALA A 82 -5.23 -3.22 -3.28
CA ALA A 82 -6.10 -2.09 -3.61
C ALA A 82 -7.30 -2.61 -4.40
N THR A 83 -8.51 -2.17 -4.05
CA THR A 83 -9.77 -2.50 -4.70
C THR A 83 -10.74 -1.33 -4.54
N HIS A 84 -11.02 -0.64 -5.64
CA HIS A 84 -11.85 0.57 -5.65
C HIS A 84 -12.98 0.49 -6.67
N LYS A 85 -14.12 1.09 -6.32
CA LYS A 85 -15.23 1.31 -7.26
C LYS A 85 -15.02 2.60 -8.03
N ASP A 86 -15.47 2.65 -9.27
CA ASP A 86 -15.33 3.87 -10.08
C ASP A 86 -16.36 4.95 -9.72
N ARG A 87 -17.65 4.64 -9.84
CA ARG A 87 -18.73 5.65 -9.78
C ARG A 87 -19.67 5.48 -8.60
N GLY A 88 -19.74 4.31 -7.95
CA GLY A 88 -20.71 4.10 -6.87
C GLY A 88 -20.79 2.70 -6.26
N ILE A 89 -21.73 2.53 -5.33
CA ILE A 89 -22.10 1.21 -4.78
C ILE A 89 -22.74 0.37 -5.88
N GLY A 90 -22.33 -0.90 -5.99
CA GLY A 90 -22.78 -1.82 -7.04
C GLY A 90 -22.08 -1.63 -8.40
N ASP A 91 -21.10 -0.72 -8.47
CA ASP A 91 -20.37 -0.42 -9.70
C ASP A 91 -19.27 -1.45 -10.00
N CYS A 92 -18.59 -1.27 -11.14
CA CYS A 92 -17.41 -2.05 -11.50
C CYS A 92 -16.21 -1.71 -10.59
N TRP A 93 -15.26 -2.64 -10.53
CA TRP A 93 -14.08 -2.56 -9.67
C TRP A 93 -12.80 -2.43 -10.47
N ASN A 94 -11.84 -1.72 -9.89
CA ASN A 94 -10.42 -1.77 -10.23
C ASN A 94 -9.65 -2.37 -9.08
N ARG A 95 -8.66 -3.21 -9.39
CA ARG A 95 -7.81 -3.89 -8.42
C ARG A 95 -6.34 -3.71 -8.77
N THR A 96 -5.51 -3.66 -7.74
CA THR A 96 -4.06 -3.66 -7.87
C THR A 96 -3.46 -4.34 -6.66
N ALA A 97 -2.44 -5.16 -6.88
CA ALA A 97 -1.70 -5.81 -5.79
C ALA A 97 -0.21 -5.55 -5.94
N TRP A 98 0.47 -5.44 -4.79
CA TRP A 98 1.92 -5.37 -4.70
C TRP A 98 2.42 -6.39 -3.69
N ILE A 99 3.44 -7.15 -4.04
CA ILE A 99 4.01 -8.21 -3.22
C ILE A 99 5.44 -7.85 -2.84
N TRP A 100 5.78 -8.06 -1.57
CA TRP A 100 7.13 -7.94 -1.05
C TRP A 100 8.06 -8.93 -1.73
N ASN A 101 9.19 -8.42 -2.25
CA ASN A 101 10.17 -9.24 -2.95
C ASN A 101 11.51 -9.32 -2.22
N GLY A 102 11.57 -8.99 -0.92
CA GLY A 102 12.83 -8.94 -0.16
C GLY A 102 13.58 -7.60 -0.25
N GLU A 103 13.16 -6.69 -1.13
CA GLU A 103 13.77 -5.35 -1.27
C GLU A 103 12.72 -4.23 -1.37
N THR A 104 11.60 -4.50 -2.06
CA THR A 104 10.49 -3.56 -2.25
C THR A 104 9.16 -4.30 -2.46
N PHE A 105 8.07 -3.55 -2.47
CA PHE A 105 6.76 -4.05 -2.89
C PHE A 105 6.60 -3.87 -4.40
N ALA A 106 6.77 -4.95 -5.14
CA ALA A 106 6.65 -4.97 -6.60
C ALA A 106 5.19 -5.19 -7.00
N LYS A 107 4.68 -4.42 -7.98
CA LYS A 107 3.33 -4.65 -8.53
C LYS A 107 3.25 -6.06 -9.11
N SER A 108 2.30 -6.85 -8.63
CA SER A 108 2.06 -8.23 -9.07
C SER A 108 0.88 -8.33 -10.03
N GLU A 109 -0.14 -7.49 -9.82
CA GLU A 109 -1.37 -7.51 -10.60
C GLU A 109 -1.97 -6.11 -10.74
N GLU A 110 -2.59 -5.85 -11.90
CA GLU A 110 -3.58 -4.80 -12.09
C GLU A 110 -4.72 -5.37 -12.94
N SER A 111 -5.95 -5.20 -12.47
CA SER A 111 -7.14 -5.74 -13.12
C SER A 111 -8.35 -4.82 -12.94
N SER A 112 -9.33 -4.98 -13.83
CA SER A 112 -10.63 -4.30 -13.70
C SER A 112 -11.75 -5.26 -14.05
N THR A 113 -12.96 -4.95 -13.63
CA THR A 113 -14.14 -5.71 -14.07
C THR A 113 -14.74 -5.19 -15.38
N GLY A 114 -14.00 -4.35 -16.10
CA GLY A 114 -14.40 -3.72 -17.36
C GLY A 114 -15.46 -2.64 -17.18
N MET A 115 -16.33 -2.50 -18.18
CA MET A 115 -17.35 -1.44 -18.15
C MET A 115 -18.47 -1.75 -17.15
N CYS A 116 -18.79 -0.75 -16.33
CA CYS A 116 -19.89 -0.77 -15.38
C CYS A 116 -21.30 -0.73 -16.04
N ARG A 117 -21.74 -1.83 -16.67
CA ARG A 117 -22.96 -1.92 -17.53
C ARG A 117 -24.15 -2.62 -16.85
N GLY A 118 -24.33 -2.43 -15.54
CA GLY A 118 -25.49 -2.97 -14.81
C GLY A 118 -25.31 -4.40 -14.26
N PHE A 119 -24.10 -4.95 -14.34
CA PHE A 119 -23.70 -6.14 -13.59
C PHE A 119 -23.11 -5.68 -12.27
N ALA A 120 -23.74 -6.05 -11.15
CA ALA A 120 -23.27 -5.67 -9.82
C ALA A 120 -21.87 -6.23 -9.58
N GLY A 121 -20.88 -5.35 -9.39
CA GLY A 121 -19.48 -5.74 -9.28
C GLY A 121 -18.79 -6.07 -10.61
N GLY A 122 -19.41 -5.75 -11.74
CA GLY A 122 -18.91 -6.05 -13.08
C GLY A 122 -19.16 -7.49 -13.54
N ALA A 123 -18.96 -7.74 -14.83
CA ALA A 123 -19.25 -9.05 -15.44
C ALA A 123 -18.00 -9.89 -15.72
N TRP A 124 -16.82 -9.30 -15.64
CA TRP A 124 -15.57 -9.91 -16.05
C TRP A 124 -14.48 -9.67 -15.02
N ASP A 125 -13.40 -10.42 -15.14
CA ASP A 125 -12.11 -10.10 -14.56
C ASP A 125 -11.14 -9.89 -15.73
N LEU A 126 -10.65 -8.66 -15.88
CA LEU A 126 -9.85 -8.23 -17.02
C LEU A 126 -8.51 -7.71 -16.51
N PRO A 127 -7.50 -8.59 -16.37
CA PRO A 127 -6.14 -8.19 -16.03
C PRO A 127 -5.54 -7.34 -17.15
N THR A 128 -4.95 -6.21 -16.77
CA THR A 128 -4.12 -5.37 -17.66
C THR A 128 -2.64 -5.56 -17.38
N TYR A 129 -2.29 -6.08 -16.20
CA TYR A 129 -0.94 -6.41 -15.80
C TYR A 129 -0.94 -7.65 -14.89
N VAL A 130 -0.03 -8.58 -15.16
CA VAL A 130 0.27 -9.72 -14.29
C VAL A 130 1.77 -9.97 -14.34
N SER A 131 2.38 -10.21 -13.17
CA SER A 131 3.78 -10.59 -13.07
C SER A 131 3.98 -11.70 -12.04
N GLN A 132 5.06 -12.46 -12.23
CA GLN A 132 5.57 -13.34 -11.19
C GLN A 132 6.57 -12.55 -10.36
N VAL A 133 6.26 -12.37 -9.06
CA VAL A 133 7.18 -11.72 -8.12
C VAL A 133 8.14 -12.77 -7.57
N ILE A 134 9.43 -12.51 -7.70
CA ILE A 134 10.50 -13.37 -7.19
C ILE A 134 11.09 -12.69 -5.97
N GLU A 135 11.07 -13.38 -4.84
CA GLU A 135 11.72 -12.91 -3.62
C GLU A 135 13.24 -13.02 -3.74
N ASN A 136 13.91 -11.89 -3.56
CA ASN A 136 15.37 -11.80 -3.48
C ASN A 136 15.84 -12.30 -2.11
N ASN A 137 15.90 -13.62 -1.96
CA ASN A 137 16.49 -14.31 -0.81
C ASN A 137 18.03 -14.24 -0.79
N ALA A 138 18.62 -13.06 -1.01
CA ALA A 138 20.08 -12.87 -1.10
C ALA A 138 20.79 -12.83 0.27
N LYS A 139 20.12 -13.20 1.38
CA LYS A 139 20.77 -13.38 2.69
C LYS A 139 20.27 -14.64 3.41
N ALA A 140 20.82 -15.77 3.02
CA ALA A 140 21.02 -16.93 3.91
C ALA A 140 22.09 -17.85 3.31
N GLN A 141 23.35 -17.39 3.25
CA GLN A 141 24.51 -18.27 3.15
C GLN A 141 25.74 -17.64 3.81
#